data_AF-A0A5U5S4W7-F1
#
_entry.id   AF-A0A5U5S4W7-F1
#
_cell.length_a   1.000
_cell.length_b   1.000
_cell.length_c   1.000
_cell.angle_alpha   90.00
_cell.angle_beta   90.00
_cell.angle_gamma   90.00
#
_symmetry.space_group_name_H-M   'P 1'
#
loop_
_entity.id
_entity.type
_entity.pdbx_description
1 polymer ?
#
loop_
_entity_poly.entity_id
_entity_poly.type
_entity_poly.pdbx_seq_one_letter_code
_entity_poly.pdbx_strand_id
1 'polypeptide(L)'
;YTGGTTISGGTLIATHVNALGTGAIDNRASLLLDASGQFAVTDLTTESGGNTEIGAGSTLQATTLTQKSDSTLTINLNSNTADPVIHAASQVSLAGTLDITGVGDVLDSDPASTDDLDTFTLIASDKTIAGDFEKLTVAGMDADLADFITVDGRIDDTGKQYELTTALTWYADRDDAVTDAHGTFNLTNADGSFAVNTVLENVDATLDPDSATGWDGTSLIKQGAGTLILNAENTYTVGTTISGGTLVATNV
;
A
#
# COMPACT_ATOMS: atom_id res chain seq x y z
N TYR A 1 -12.92 -31.27 4.55
CA TYR A 1 -11.78 -32.15 4.24
C TYR A 1 -10.54 -31.49 4.82
N THR A 2 -9.66 -32.22 5.51
CA THR A 2 -8.51 -31.64 6.24
C THR A 2 -7.16 -31.89 5.55
N GLY A 3 -7.16 -32.50 4.37
CA GLY A 3 -5.91 -32.75 3.64
C GLY A 3 -5.32 -31.46 3.09
N GLY A 4 -4.00 -31.44 2.96
CA GLY A 4 -3.29 -30.34 2.33
C GLY A 4 -3.42 -30.35 0.80
N THR A 5 -2.91 -29.30 0.18
CA THR A 5 -2.86 -29.10 -1.26
C THR A 5 -1.43 -28.76 -1.68
N THR A 6 -0.91 -29.44 -2.70
CA THR A 6 0.38 -29.10 -3.32
C THR A 6 0.12 -28.72 -4.77
N ILE A 7 0.54 -27.52 -5.15
CA ILE A 7 0.41 -26.99 -6.52
C ILE A 7 1.82 -26.96 -7.11
N SER A 8 2.20 -28.04 -7.79
CA SER A 8 3.54 -28.18 -8.39
C SER A 8 3.65 -27.58 -9.79
N GLY A 9 2.51 -27.21 -10.40
CA GLY A 9 2.42 -26.66 -11.76
C GLY A 9 0.97 -26.31 -12.12
N GLY A 10 0.80 -25.48 -13.14
CA GLY A 10 -0.52 -25.04 -13.63
C GLY A 10 -1.21 -24.04 -12.70
N THR A 11 -2.54 -23.97 -12.81
CA THR A 11 -3.37 -23.03 -12.05
C THR A 11 -4.46 -23.78 -11.28
N LEU A 12 -4.55 -23.53 -9.98
CA LEU A 12 -5.67 -23.93 -9.15
C LEU A 12 -6.56 -22.71 -8.89
N ILE A 13 -7.85 -22.82 -9.24
CA ILE A 13 -8.86 -21.79 -8.97
C ILE A 13 -9.87 -22.35 -7.98
N ALA A 14 -9.98 -21.73 -6.82
CA ALA A 14 -10.94 -22.10 -5.78
C ALA A 14 -12.15 -21.17 -5.85
N THR A 15 -13.24 -21.60 -6.48
CA THR A 15 -14.43 -20.76 -6.72
C THR A 15 -15.48 -20.78 -5.61
N HIS A 16 -15.16 -21.44 -4.49
CA HIS A 16 -16.02 -21.52 -3.30
C HIS A 16 -15.12 -21.60 -2.06
N VAL A 17 -15.53 -20.97 -0.95
CA VAL A 17 -14.74 -20.94 0.31
C VAL A 17 -14.41 -22.32 0.90
N ASN A 18 -15.17 -23.36 0.53
CA ASN A 18 -14.96 -24.75 0.95
C ASN A 18 -14.38 -25.65 -0.16
N ALA A 19 -13.89 -25.07 -1.27
CA ALA A 19 -13.33 -25.83 -2.39
C ALA A 19 -12.00 -26.51 -2.05
N LEU A 20 -11.27 -25.98 -1.07
CA LEU A 20 -9.99 -26.51 -0.62
C LEU A 20 -10.13 -27.31 0.67
N GLY A 21 -9.15 -28.18 0.94
CA GLY A 21 -8.99 -28.75 2.27
C GLY A 21 -8.49 -27.71 3.25
N THR A 22 -8.75 -27.91 4.54
CA THR A 22 -8.28 -27.00 5.61
C THR A 22 -6.82 -27.24 6.00
N GLY A 23 -6.10 -28.13 5.29
CA GLY A 23 -4.69 -28.41 5.55
C GLY A 23 -3.76 -27.31 5.04
N ALA A 24 -2.46 -27.59 5.02
CA ALA A 24 -1.46 -26.67 4.45
C ALA A 24 -1.52 -26.62 2.92
N ILE A 25 -1.19 -25.47 2.35
CA ILE A 25 -1.01 -25.24 0.92
C ILE A 25 0.47 -24.95 0.64
N ASP A 26 1.10 -25.79 -0.19
CA ASP A 26 2.43 -25.56 -0.79
C ASP A 26 2.22 -25.16 -2.26
N ASN A 27 2.35 -23.86 -2.58
CA ASN A 27 2.10 -23.31 -3.90
C ASN A 27 3.40 -22.95 -4.64
N ARG A 28 3.76 -23.72 -5.67
CA ARG A 28 4.92 -23.50 -6.57
C ARG A 28 4.50 -23.02 -7.96
N ALA A 29 3.23 -22.74 -8.17
CA ALA A 29 2.68 -22.29 -9.45
C ALA A 29 1.60 -21.23 -9.18
N SER A 30 0.39 -21.35 -9.75
CA SER A 30 -0.65 -20.33 -9.55
C SER A 30 -1.80 -20.86 -8.69
N LEU A 31 -2.14 -20.10 -7.64
CA LEU A 31 -3.33 -20.25 -6.83
C LEU A 31 -4.19 -19.00 -6.94
N LEU A 32 -5.48 -19.16 -7.23
CA LEU A 32 -6.47 -18.10 -7.18
C LEU A 32 -7.60 -18.49 -6.21
N LEU A 33 -7.83 -17.66 -5.20
CA LEU A 33 -8.98 -17.74 -4.30
C LEU A 33 -10.06 -16.77 -4.81
N ASP A 34 -11.08 -17.31 -5.49
CA ASP A 34 -12.08 -16.53 -6.22
C ASP A 34 -13.49 -16.84 -5.71
N ALA A 35 -13.77 -16.45 -4.47
CA ALA A 35 -15.09 -16.59 -3.90
C ALA A 35 -15.33 -15.54 -2.82
N SER A 36 -16.48 -14.87 -2.87
CA SER A 36 -16.89 -13.96 -1.80
C SER A 36 -16.91 -14.70 -0.46
N GLY A 37 -16.20 -14.15 0.53
CA GLY A 37 -16.09 -14.71 1.88
C GLY A 37 -14.70 -15.27 2.21
N GLN A 38 -14.61 -15.96 3.36
CA GLN A 38 -13.35 -16.36 3.95
C GLN A 38 -12.96 -17.80 3.59
N PHE A 39 -11.78 -17.97 2.98
CA PHE A 39 -11.08 -19.24 2.89
C PHE A 39 -10.34 -19.54 4.19
N ALA A 40 -10.34 -20.80 4.63
CA ALA A 40 -9.66 -21.21 5.87
C ALA A 40 -8.72 -22.38 5.60
N VAL A 41 -7.42 -22.18 5.88
CA VAL A 41 -6.35 -23.18 5.69
C VAL A 41 -5.46 -23.22 6.93
N THR A 42 -4.68 -24.29 7.07
CA THR A 42 -3.72 -24.34 8.18
C THR A 42 -2.56 -23.40 7.89
N ASP A 43 -1.90 -23.57 6.76
CA ASP A 43 -0.74 -22.77 6.35
C ASP A 43 -0.84 -22.47 4.86
N LEU A 44 -0.34 -21.30 4.45
CA LEU A 44 -0.12 -20.98 3.03
C LEU A 44 1.34 -20.59 2.84
N THR A 45 2.06 -21.38 2.04
CA THR A 45 3.38 -21.02 1.53
C THR A 45 3.29 -20.79 0.02
N THR A 46 3.65 -19.59 -0.41
CA THR A 46 3.93 -19.28 -1.82
C THR A 46 5.42 -19.41 -2.01
N GLU A 47 5.84 -20.41 -2.76
CA GLU A 47 7.23 -20.70 -3.04
C GLU A 47 7.78 -19.74 -4.11
N SER A 48 9.10 -19.66 -4.23
CA SER A 48 9.78 -18.87 -5.27
C SER A 48 9.24 -19.21 -6.66
N GLY A 49 8.88 -18.18 -7.44
CA GLY A 49 8.22 -18.29 -8.74
C GLY A 49 6.71 -18.62 -8.69
N GLY A 50 6.15 -18.85 -7.50
CA GLY A 50 4.72 -19.06 -7.27
C GLY A 50 3.95 -17.74 -7.19
N ASN A 51 2.68 -17.81 -7.56
CA ASN A 51 1.72 -16.71 -7.48
C ASN A 51 0.51 -17.15 -6.66
N THR A 52 0.16 -16.38 -5.63
CA THR A 52 -1.11 -16.52 -4.90
C THR A 52 -1.92 -15.26 -5.12
N GLU A 53 -3.15 -15.41 -5.61
CA GLU A 53 -4.09 -14.32 -5.84
C GLU A 53 -5.30 -14.45 -4.92
N ILE A 54 -5.59 -13.36 -4.20
CA ILE A 54 -6.83 -13.18 -3.43
C ILE A 54 -7.79 -12.36 -4.30
N GLY A 55 -8.81 -13.02 -4.83
CA GLY A 55 -9.83 -12.40 -5.67
C GLY A 55 -10.72 -11.44 -4.88
N ALA A 56 -11.32 -10.48 -5.58
CA ALA A 56 -12.09 -9.42 -4.96
C ALA A 56 -13.26 -9.94 -4.11
N GLY A 57 -13.38 -9.43 -2.88
CA GLY A 57 -14.35 -9.90 -1.89
C GLY A 57 -14.00 -11.24 -1.21
N SER A 58 -12.86 -11.86 -1.53
CA SER A 58 -12.32 -13.02 -0.83
C SER A 58 -11.45 -12.58 0.35
N THR A 59 -11.44 -13.34 1.44
CA THR A 59 -10.47 -13.19 2.52
C THR A 59 -9.82 -14.53 2.85
N LEU A 60 -8.66 -14.51 3.52
CA LEU A 60 -7.93 -15.70 3.91
C LEU A 60 -7.67 -15.72 5.41
N GLN A 61 -8.11 -16.79 6.08
CA GLN A 61 -7.64 -17.15 7.41
C GLN A 61 -6.63 -18.28 7.31
N ALA A 62 -5.44 -18.05 7.84
CA ALA A 62 -4.39 -19.05 7.98
C ALA A 62 -3.85 -19.09 9.42
N THR A 63 -3.07 -20.12 9.76
CA THR A 63 -2.19 -20.12 10.93
C THR A 63 -0.88 -19.44 10.57
N THR A 64 -0.27 -19.81 9.46
CA THR A 64 0.93 -19.13 8.94
C THR A 64 0.75 -18.70 7.48
N LEU A 65 1.35 -17.56 7.14
CA LEU A 65 1.51 -17.06 5.78
C LEU A 65 3.00 -16.92 5.50
N THR A 66 3.48 -17.52 4.42
CA THR A 66 4.88 -17.40 3.99
C THR A 66 4.92 -17.05 2.51
N GLN A 67 5.45 -15.88 2.19
CA GLN A 67 5.89 -15.49 0.85
C GLN A 67 7.41 -15.69 0.80
N LYS A 68 7.92 -16.29 -0.29
CA LYS A 68 9.37 -16.44 -0.49
C LYS A 68 9.85 -15.37 -1.48
N SER A 69 11.15 -15.10 -1.50
CA SER A 69 11.73 -14.27 -2.57
C SER A 69 11.36 -14.83 -3.94
N ASP A 70 11.18 -13.93 -4.90
CA ASP A 70 10.66 -14.21 -6.25
C ASP A 70 9.22 -14.78 -6.29
N SER A 71 8.45 -14.79 -5.19
CA SER A 71 7.01 -15.09 -5.24
C SER A 71 6.17 -13.82 -5.40
N THR A 72 4.94 -13.97 -5.88
CA THR A 72 3.97 -12.87 -5.99
C THR A 72 2.74 -13.16 -5.14
N LEU A 73 2.34 -12.18 -4.33
CA LEU A 73 1.01 -12.11 -3.74
C LEU A 73 0.22 -11.05 -4.48
N THR A 74 -0.87 -11.44 -5.14
CA THR A 74 -1.82 -10.51 -5.75
C THR A 74 -3.05 -10.37 -4.87
N ILE A 75 -3.49 -9.14 -4.59
CA ILE A 75 -4.74 -8.87 -3.89
C ILE A 75 -5.59 -7.93 -4.74
N ASN A 76 -6.77 -8.41 -5.13
CA ASN A 76 -7.74 -7.60 -5.84
C ASN A 76 -8.73 -7.01 -4.84
N LEU A 77 -8.74 -5.69 -4.73
CA LEU A 77 -9.60 -4.93 -3.83
C LEU A 77 -10.85 -4.45 -4.58
N ASN A 78 -11.93 -4.25 -3.83
CA ASN A 78 -13.12 -3.55 -4.28
C ASN A 78 -13.85 -2.93 -3.09
N SER A 79 -14.98 -2.24 -3.36
CA SER A 79 -15.77 -1.55 -2.33
C SER A 79 -16.40 -2.46 -1.26
N ASN A 80 -16.27 -3.79 -1.40
CA ASN A 80 -16.79 -4.79 -0.45
C ASN A 80 -15.65 -5.58 0.22
N THR A 81 -14.39 -5.23 -0.01
CA THR A 81 -13.27 -5.88 0.64
C THR A 81 -13.37 -5.69 2.15
N ALA A 82 -13.27 -6.80 2.89
CA ALA A 82 -13.19 -6.76 4.34
C ALA A 82 -11.75 -6.53 4.78
N ASP A 83 -11.59 -5.70 5.80
CA ASP A 83 -10.33 -5.49 6.50
C ASP A 83 -10.29 -6.38 7.77
N PRO A 84 -9.25 -7.23 7.97
CA PRO A 84 -8.10 -7.45 7.09
C PRO A 84 -8.42 -8.45 5.97
N VAL A 85 -7.71 -8.35 4.84
CA VAL A 85 -7.86 -9.30 3.72
C VAL A 85 -7.32 -10.67 4.09
N ILE A 86 -6.17 -10.72 4.75
CA ILE A 86 -5.53 -11.93 5.24
C ILE A 86 -5.33 -11.81 6.75
N HIS A 87 -5.76 -12.82 7.50
CA HIS A 87 -5.45 -12.95 8.91
C HIS A 87 -4.64 -14.23 9.15
N ALA A 88 -3.51 -14.10 9.85
CA ALA A 88 -2.66 -15.20 10.27
C ALA A 88 -2.58 -15.29 11.80
N ALA A 89 -3.01 -16.42 12.36
CA ALA A 89 -3.02 -16.62 13.82
C ALA A 89 -1.61 -16.83 14.44
N SER A 90 -0.56 -16.85 13.63
CA SER A 90 0.82 -17.09 14.05
C SER A 90 1.80 -16.31 13.17
N GLN A 91 2.84 -16.93 12.62
CA GLN A 91 3.89 -16.25 11.86
C GLN A 91 3.40 -15.82 10.47
N VAL A 92 3.67 -14.55 10.14
CA VAL A 92 3.72 -14.04 8.77
C VAL A 92 5.18 -13.81 8.38
N SER A 93 5.60 -14.31 7.22
CA SER A 93 6.90 -14.02 6.62
C SER A 93 6.67 -13.44 5.23
N LEU A 94 7.12 -12.21 5.01
CA LEU A 94 6.97 -11.49 3.75
C LEU A 94 8.31 -11.40 3.02
N ALA A 95 8.25 -11.54 1.70
CA ALA A 95 9.33 -11.43 0.73
C ALA A 95 8.68 -11.34 -0.66
N GLY A 96 9.48 -11.15 -1.71
CA GLY A 96 8.98 -11.13 -3.08
C GLY A 96 8.11 -9.90 -3.36
N THR A 97 7.13 -10.04 -4.25
CA THR A 97 6.31 -8.92 -4.75
C THR A 97 4.88 -8.96 -4.21
N LEU A 98 4.37 -7.79 -3.82
CA LEU A 98 2.96 -7.53 -3.57
C LEU A 98 2.37 -6.74 -4.74
N ASP A 99 1.37 -7.32 -5.42
CA ASP A 99 0.63 -6.66 -6.48
C ASP A 99 -0.80 -6.39 -6.02
N ILE A 100 -1.22 -5.13 -6.05
CA ILE A 100 -2.55 -4.72 -5.63
C ILE A 100 -3.32 -4.12 -6.81
N THR A 101 -4.59 -4.50 -6.94
CA THR A 101 -5.54 -3.82 -7.82
C THR A 101 -6.72 -3.25 -7.03
N GLY A 102 -7.31 -2.15 -7.49
CA GLY A 102 -8.54 -1.59 -6.89
C GLY A 102 -8.31 -0.79 -5.62
N VAL A 103 -7.13 -0.20 -5.43
CA VAL A 103 -6.82 0.59 -4.21
C VAL A 103 -7.76 1.77 -4.01
N GLY A 104 -8.22 2.42 -5.09
CA GLY A 104 -9.17 3.53 -5.00
C GLY A 104 -10.56 3.14 -4.47
N ASP A 105 -10.86 1.85 -4.32
CA ASP A 105 -12.10 1.40 -3.69
C ASP A 105 -12.02 1.32 -2.16
N VAL A 106 -10.82 1.34 -1.58
CA VAL A 106 -10.61 1.14 -0.13
C VAL A 106 -9.85 2.27 0.56
N LEU A 107 -9.16 3.13 -0.18
CA LEU A 107 -8.52 4.33 0.34
C LEU A 107 -9.19 5.58 -0.23
N ASP A 108 -9.35 6.61 0.61
CA ASP A 108 -9.82 7.93 0.16
C ASP A 108 -8.88 8.52 -0.90
N SER A 109 -9.44 8.91 -2.05
CA SER A 109 -8.71 9.53 -3.16
C SER A 109 -8.67 11.06 -3.11
N ASP A 110 -9.42 11.71 -2.21
CA ASP A 110 -9.48 13.18 -2.11
C ASP A 110 -9.38 13.67 -0.64
N PRO A 111 -8.28 13.37 0.06
CA PRO A 111 -8.09 13.85 1.43
C PRO A 111 -7.96 15.37 1.47
N ALA A 112 -8.65 16.04 2.40
CA ALA A 112 -8.59 17.49 2.57
C ALA A 112 -7.36 17.95 3.39
N SER A 113 -6.72 17.04 4.12
CA SER A 113 -5.54 17.32 4.94
C SER A 113 -4.70 16.07 5.19
N THR A 114 -3.50 16.25 5.74
CA THR A 114 -2.67 15.12 6.19
C THR A 114 -3.26 14.34 7.36
N ASP A 115 -4.28 14.88 8.05
CA ASP A 115 -5.00 14.16 9.11
C ASP A 115 -6.11 13.27 8.54
N ASP A 116 -6.50 13.51 7.29
CA ASP A 116 -7.51 12.75 6.55
C ASP A 116 -6.90 11.64 5.68
N LEU A 117 -5.58 11.41 5.79
CA LEU A 117 -4.91 10.31 5.09
C LEU A 117 -5.41 8.97 5.64
N ASP A 118 -5.87 8.13 4.73
CA ASP A 118 -6.51 6.86 5.03
C ASP A 118 -5.51 5.69 5.08
N THR A 119 -5.88 4.64 5.81
CA THR A 119 -5.11 3.41 5.97
C THR A 119 -6.02 2.20 5.93
N PHE A 120 -5.59 1.16 5.21
CA PHE A 120 -6.30 -0.10 5.04
C PHE A 120 -5.39 -1.29 5.36
N THR A 121 -5.80 -2.18 6.27
CA THR A 121 -4.98 -3.33 6.63
C THR A 121 -5.18 -4.48 5.64
N LEU A 122 -4.11 -4.85 4.94
CA LEU A 122 -4.11 -6.01 4.05
C LEU A 122 -3.89 -7.31 4.81
N ILE A 123 -2.89 -7.34 5.69
CA ILE A 123 -2.47 -8.55 6.39
C ILE A 123 -2.41 -8.25 7.89
N ALA A 124 -3.17 -8.98 8.68
CA ALA A 124 -3.07 -8.95 10.14
C ALA A 124 -2.45 -10.25 10.67
N SER A 125 -1.61 -10.11 11.68
CA SER A 125 -0.86 -11.21 12.30
C SER A 125 -0.94 -11.15 13.83
N ASP A 126 -1.21 -12.28 14.47
CA ASP A 126 -1.15 -12.38 15.94
C ASP A 126 0.30 -12.29 16.49
N LYS A 127 1.29 -12.48 15.62
CA LYS A 127 2.74 -12.37 15.89
C LYS A 127 3.38 -11.27 15.07
N THR A 128 4.60 -10.88 15.43
CA THR A 128 5.37 -9.93 14.64
C THR A 128 5.60 -10.47 13.22
N ILE A 129 5.27 -9.68 12.22
CA ILE A 129 5.56 -9.91 10.82
C ILE A 129 7.08 -9.92 10.64
N ALA A 130 7.59 -10.93 9.93
CA ALA A 130 9.02 -11.05 9.64
C ALA A 130 9.29 -10.73 8.17
N GLY A 131 10.33 -9.93 7.91
CA GLY A 131 10.64 -9.46 6.56
C GLY A 131 9.68 -8.37 6.09
N ASP A 132 9.75 -8.06 4.81
CA ASP A 132 8.89 -7.13 4.10
C ASP A 132 8.79 -7.57 2.62
N PHE A 133 7.85 -7.04 1.85
CA PHE A 133 7.86 -7.19 0.40
C PHE A 133 9.05 -6.44 -0.20
N GLU A 134 9.70 -7.08 -1.16
CA GLU A 134 10.81 -6.50 -1.92
C GLU A 134 10.31 -5.49 -2.96
N LYS A 135 9.03 -5.57 -3.32
CA LYS A 135 8.37 -4.68 -4.28
C LYS A 135 6.88 -4.59 -4.01
N LEU A 136 6.35 -3.37 -4.05
CA LEU A 136 4.92 -3.09 -4.12
C LEU A 136 4.57 -2.58 -5.53
N THR A 137 3.49 -3.11 -6.11
CA THR A 137 2.84 -2.47 -7.25
C THR A 137 1.37 -2.23 -6.97
N VAL A 138 0.87 -1.08 -7.42
CA VAL A 138 -0.52 -0.67 -7.24
C VAL A 138 -1.13 -0.30 -8.59
N ALA A 139 -2.30 -0.85 -8.87
CA ALA A 139 -3.14 -0.50 -10.00
C ALA A 139 -4.56 -0.13 -9.54
N GLY A 140 -5.25 0.67 -10.34
CA GLY A 140 -6.61 1.11 -10.03
C GLY A 140 -6.67 2.15 -8.90
N MET A 141 -5.67 3.03 -8.81
CA MET A 141 -5.84 4.31 -8.12
C MET A 141 -6.79 5.21 -8.91
N ASP A 142 -7.49 6.08 -8.22
CA ASP A 142 -8.33 7.09 -8.85
C ASP A 142 -7.48 8.01 -9.74
N ALA A 143 -7.99 8.35 -10.92
CA ALA A 143 -7.34 9.31 -11.80
C ALA A 143 -7.37 10.73 -11.24
N ASP A 144 -8.29 11.00 -10.31
CA ASP A 144 -8.43 12.28 -9.63
C ASP A 144 -7.53 12.41 -8.38
N LEU A 145 -6.79 11.35 -8.01
CA LEU A 145 -5.83 11.41 -6.91
C LEU A 145 -4.83 12.54 -7.13
N ALA A 146 -4.66 13.38 -6.12
CA ALA A 146 -3.75 14.51 -6.20
C ALA A 146 -2.30 14.04 -6.42
N ASP A 147 -1.53 14.79 -7.22
CA ASP A 147 -0.15 14.44 -7.57
C ASP A 147 0.80 14.39 -6.37
N PHE A 148 0.43 15.03 -5.26
CA PHE A 148 1.17 15.03 -4.00
C PHE A 148 0.74 13.92 -3.02
N ILE A 149 -0.15 13.02 -3.44
CA ILE A 149 -0.59 11.85 -2.67
C ILE A 149 -0.14 10.58 -3.36
N THR A 150 0.38 9.63 -2.58
CA THR A 150 0.83 8.32 -3.02
C THR A 150 0.31 7.23 -2.09
N VAL A 151 0.62 5.99 -2.41
CA VAL A 151 0.32 4.82 -1.58
C VAL A 151 1.63 4.19 -1.12
N ASP A 152 1.74 4.04 0.19
CA ASP A 152 2.82 3.37 0.90
C ASP A 152 2.27 2.01 1.40
N GLY A 153 3.08 0.96 1.27
CA GLY A 153 2.79 -0.35 1.84
C GLY A 153 3.80 -0.66 2.93
N ARG A 154 3.35 -0.67 4.18
CA ARG A 154 4.25 -0.73 5.33
C ARG A 154 3.75 -1.64 6.44
N ILE A 155 4.68 -2.06 7.29
CA ILE A 155 4.34 -2.72 8.55
C ILE A 155 4.06 -1.63 9.60
N ASP A 156 2.95 -1.77 10.33
CA ASP A 156 2.55 -0.84 11.39
C ASP A 156 3.55 -0.80 12.55
N ASP A 157 3.46 0.23 13.40
CA ASP A 157 4.33 0.40 14.56
C ASP A 157 4.28 -0.77 15.56
N THR A 158 3.20 -1.55 15.55
CA THR A 158 3.07 -2.73 16.40
C THR A 158 3.80 -3.96 15.83
N GLY A 159 4.17 -3.90 14.55
CA GLY A 159 4.83 -4.97 13.82
C GLY A 159 3.89 -6.10 13.40
N LYS A 160 2.57 -5.90 13.42
CA LYS A 160 1.56 -6.96 13.32
C LYS A 160 0.60 -6.78 12.16
N GLN A 161 0.59 -5.61 11.54
CA GLN A 161 -0.25 -5.31 10.40
C GLN A 161 0.63 -4.89 9.24
N TYR A 162 0.36 -5.43 8.06
CA TYR A 162 0.83 -4.86 6.81
C TYR A 162 -0.32 -4.04 6.23
N GLU A 163 -0.08 -2.74 6.11
CA GLU A 163 -1.07 -1.71 5.81
C GLU A 163 -0.75 -1.06 4.47
N LEU A 164 -1.79 -0.71 3.71
CA LEU A 164 -1.70 0.30 2.65
C LEU A 164 -2.13 1.63 3.25
N THR A 165 -1.28 2.64 3.14
CA THR A 165 -1.58 3.99 3.65
C THR A 165 -1.44 4.99 2.53
N THR A 166 -2.38 5.94 2.45
CA THR A 166 -2.15 7.15 1.67
C THR A 166 -1.10 8.03 2.36
N ALA A 167 -0.15 8.53 1.59
CA ALA A 167 0.98 9.30 2.10
C ALA A 167 1.30 10.48 1.19
N LEU A 168 2.08 11.44 1.69
CA LEU A 168 2.60 12.52 0.85
C LEU A 168 3.72 12.00 -0.04
N THR A 169 3.73 12.38 -1.32
CA THR A 169 4.87 12.11 -2.20
C THR A 169 6.16 12.78 -1.72
N TRP A 170 6.08 13.75 -0.81
CA TRP A 170 7.25 14.33 -0.14
C TRP A 170 8.14 13.28 0.53
N TYR A 171 7.54 12.18 1.03
CA TYR A 171 8.23 11.14 1.79
C TYR A 171 8.37 9.80 1.03
N ALA A 172 7.98 9.77 -0.24
CA ALA A 172 7.77 8.53 -0.97
C ALA A 172 9.00 7.61 -1.00
N ASP A 173 10.18 8.13 -1.37
CA ASP A 173 11.44 7.38 -1.45
C ASP A 173 11.94 6.92 -0.07
N ARG A 174 11.58 7.61 1.01
CA ARG A 174 11.93 7.20 2.38
C ARG A 174 11.08 6.02 2.83
N ASP A 175 9.84 6.01 2.40
CA ASP A 175 8.81 5.09 2.81
C ASP A 175 8.55 4.01 1.73
N ASP A 176 9.45 3.86 0.75
CA ASP A 176 9.36 2.89 -0.37
C ASP A 176 7.98 2.86 -1.07
N ALA A 177 7.34 4.03 -1.19
CA ALA A 177 6.01 4.16 -1.74
C ALA A 177 5.98 3.93 -3.27
N VAL A 178 4.76 3.80 -3.84
CA VAL A 178 4.60 3.39 -5.25
C VAL A 178 4.95 4.45 -6.30
N THR A 179 5.33 5.65 -5.87
CA THR A 179 5.74 6.75 -6.75
C THR A 179 7.01 7.39 -6.22
N ASP A 180 7.85 7.91 -7.10
CA ASP A 180 9.04 8.67 -6.72
C ASP A 180 8.70 9.94 -5.92
N ALA A 181 9.58 10.32 -5.01
CA ALA A 181 9.38 11.49 -4.17
C ALA A 181 9.51 12.82 -4.93
N HIS A 182 8.65 13.77 -4.58
CA HIS A 182 8.77 15.15 -5.04
C HIS A 182 8.11 16.16 -4.11
N GLY A 183 8.59 17.40 -4.15
CA GLY A 183 8.06 18.52 -3.34
C GLY A 183 6.98 19.37 -4.02
N THR A 184 6.41 18.90 -5.13
CA THR A 184 5.36 19.63 -5.86
C THR A 184 3.98 19.33 -5.30
N PHE A 185 3.22 20.37 -4.99
CA PHE A 185 1.80 20.33 -4.62
C PHE A 185 0.97 21.02 -5.70
N ASN A 186 0.30 20.26 -6.58
CA ASN A 186 -0.53 20.81 -7.65
C ASN A 186 -2.03 20.72 -7.33
N LEU A 187 -2.57 21.78 -6.72
CA LEU A 187 -4.01 21.88 -6.48
C LEU A 187 -4.69 22.53 -7.68
N THR A 188 -5.22 21.73 -8.60
CA THR A 188 -5.79 22.22 -9.87
C THR A 188 -7.16 22.89 -9.68
N ASN A 189 -7.98 22.41 -8.74
CA ASN A 189 -9.27 22.99 -8.42
C ASN A 189 -9.11 24.35 -7.71
N ALA A 190 -9.64 25.42 -8.31
CA ALA A 190 -9.50 26.78 -7.81
C ALA A 190 -10.16 27.01 -6.43
N ASP A 191 -11.26 26.30 -6.17
CA ASP A 191 -11.96 26.36 -4.88
C ASP A 191 -11.47 25.28 -3.90
N GLY A 192 -10.58 24.39 -4.36
CA GLY A 192 -10.00 23.32 -3.56
C GLY A 192 -8.91 23.81 -2.60
N SER A 193 -8.77 23.10 -1.50
CA SER A 193 -7.72 23.35 -0.51
C SER A 193 -7.19 22.06 0.10
N PHE A 194 -5.90 22.02 0.41
CA PHE A 194 -5.27 20.94 1.16
C PHE A 194 -4.49 21.50 2.34
N ALA A 195 -4.65 20.92 3.52
CA ALA A 195 -3.93 21.30 4.73
C ALA A 195 -2.82 20.30 5.09
N VAL A 196 -1.58 20.78 5.16
CA VAL A 196 -0.42 20.04 5.63
C VAL A 196 -0.25 20.30 7.12
N ASN A 197 -0.71 19.34 7.93
CA ASN A 197 -0.66 19.39 9.40
C ASN A 197 0.56 18.64 9.96
N THR A 198 1.25 17.87 9.12
CA THR A 198 2.56 17.29 9.46
C THR A 198 3.71 18.23 9.12
N VAL A 199 4.82 18.11 9.85
CA VAL A 199 6.05 18.86 9.54
C VAL A 199 6.60 18.35 8.21
N LEU A 200 6.90 19.25 7.28
CA LEU A 200 7.73 18.94 6.11
C LEU A 200 9.20 19.16 6.44
N GLU A 201 9.96 18.07 6.52
CA GLU A 201 11.40 18.07 6.78
C GLU A 201 12.23 17.81 5.52
N ASN A 202 13.54 18.02 5.59
CA ASN A 202 14.45 17.60 4.52
C ASN A 202 14.43 16.07 4.39
N VAL A 203 14.31 15.58 3.16
CA VAL A 203 14.43 14.16 2.82
C VAL A 203 15.73 13.93 2.05
N ASP A 204 16.35 12.77 2.22
CA ASP A 204 17.52 12.38 1.45
C ASP A 204 17.08 11.94 0.04
N ALA A 205 17.29 12.81 -0.95
CA ALA A 205 16.95 12.53 -2.36
C ALA A 205 17.82 11.45 -3.02
N THR A 206 18.72 10.79 -2.28
CA THR A 206 19.54 9.68 -2.78
C THR A 206 19.03 8.31 -2.34
N LEU A 207 17.92 8.26 -1.60
CA LEU A 207 17.30 7.01 -1.13
C LEU A 207 16.83 6.13 -2.29
N ASP A 208 16.22 6.74 -3.30
CA ASP A 208 15.92 6.07 -4.56
C ASP A 208 16.88 6.55 -5.68
N PRO A 209 17.89 5.75 -6.05
CA PRO A 209 18.80 6.10 -7.14
C PRO A 209 18.16 6.05 -8.53
N ASP A 210 17.00 5.41 -8.68
CA ASP A 210 16.25 5.28 -9.93
C ASP A 210 15.16 6.37 -10.09
N SER A 211 14.95 7.21 -9.07
CA SER A 211 13.97 8.30 -9.06
C SER A 211 14.12 9.23 -10.28
N ALA A 212 13.01 9.46 -10.97
CA ALA A 212 12.95 10.22 -12.21
C ALA A 212 12.63 11.71 -12.00
N THR A 213 12.28 12.13 -10.78
CA THR A 213 11.79 13.49 -10.50
C THR A 213 12.89 14.54 -10.52
N GLY A 214 14.13 14.14 -10.21
CA GLY A 214 15.26 15.04 -10.04
C GLY A 214 15.06 16.04 -8.89
N TRP A 215 14.16 15.74 -7.96
CA TRP A 215 13.89 16.57 -6.79
C TRP A 215 15.08 16.57 -5.84
N ASP A 216 15.28 17.67 -5.13
CA ASP A 216 16.42 17.89 -4.24
C ASP A 216 16.15 17.45 -2.79
N GLY A 217 14.97 16.88 -2.51
CA GLY A 217 14.54 16.44 -1.18
C GLY A 217 14.13 17.58 -0.24
N THR A 218 14.15 18.84 -0.69
CA THR A 218 14.12 20.00 0.21
C THR A 218 13.38 21.22 -0.31
N SER A 219 13.04 21.27 -1.61
CA SER A 219 12.32 22.37 -2.24
C SER A 219 10.82 22.09 -2.32
N LEU A 220 9.99 23.06 -1.87
CA LEU A 220 8.54 23.01 -2.06
C LEU A 220 8.12 23.82 -3.29
N ILE A 221 7.29 23.24 -4.14
CA ILE A 221 6.66 23.93 -5.28
C ILE A 221 5.14 23.91 -5.10
N LYS A 222 4.53 25.07 -4.92
CA LYS A 222 3.06 25.22 -4.97
C LYS A 222 2.65 25.63 -6.39
N GLN A 223 1.81 24.82 -7.01
CA GLN A 223 1.23 25.10 -8.32
C GLN A 223 -0.28 24.76 -8.37
N GLY A 224 -0.92 25.00 -9.50
CA GLY A 224 -2.38 24.91 -9.64
C GLY A 224 -3.12 26.08 -8.98
N ALA A 225 -4.42 26.23 -9.28
CA ALA A 225 -5.22 27.39 -8.88
C ALA A 225 -5.66 27.38 -7.40
N GLY A 226 -5.71 26.21 -6.76
CA GLY A 226 -6.21 26.03 -5.39
C GLY A 226 -5.26 26.51 -4.29
N THR A 227 -5.62 26.17 -3.05
CA THR A 227 -4.94 26.66 -1.83
C THR A 227 -4.20 25.56 -1.08
N LEU A 228 -2.89 25.70 -0.90
CA LEU A 228 -2.13 24.88 0.04
C LEU A 228 -2.01 25.60 1.38
N ILE A 229 -2.29 24.90 2.48
CA ILE A 229 -2.24 25.45 3.83
C ILE A 229 -1.15 24.71 4.60
N LEU A 230 -0.11 25.40 5.06
CA LEU A 230 0.94 24.86 5.90
C LEU A 230 0.66 25.20 7.36
N ASN A 231 0.21 24.21 8.13
CA ASN A 231 -0.17 24.35 9.54
C ASN A 231 0.94 23.90 10.52
N ALA A 232 1.97 23.20 10.04
CA ALA A 232 3.09 22.74 10.86
C ALA A 232 4.33 23.66 10.80
N GLU A 233 5.27 23.45 11.74
CA GLU A 233 6.58 24.13 11.74
C GLU A 233 7.54 23.40 10.79
N ASN A 234 7.44 23.72 9.50
CA ASN A 234 8.24 23.07 8.46
C ASN A 234 9.73 23.44 8.57
N THR A 235 10.61 22.48 8.30
CA THR A 235 12.07 22.60 8.48
C THR A 235 12.88 22.43 7.20
N TYR A 236 12.22 22.22 6.06
CA TYR A 236 12.89 22.13 4.76
C TYR A 236 13.68 23.41 4.41
N THR A 237 14.78 23.28 3.68
CA THR A 237 15.87 24.29 3.70
C THR A 237 16.11 25.08 2.42
N VAL A 238 15.77 24.58 1.22
CA VAL A 238 16.11 25.26 -0.04
C VAL A 238 15.10 26.35 -0.42
N GLY A 239 13.84 26.21 -0.03
CA GLY A 239 12.83 27.26 -0.07
C GLY A 239 11.54 26.87 -0.76
N THR A 240 10.66 27.86 -0.93
CA THR A 240 9.32 27.67 -1.47
C THR A 240 9.14 28.45 -2.76
N THR A 241 8.79 27.75 -3.85
CA THR A 241 8.39 28.36 -5.12
C THR A 241 6.87 28.35 -5.22
N ILE A 242 6.26 29.51 -5.45
CA ILE A 242 4.82 29.62 -5.72
C ILE A 242 4.63 29.94 -7.20
N SER A 243 4.29 28.92 -7.98
CA SER A 243 4.05 29.01 -9.42
C SER A 243 2.57 29.23 -9.77
N GLY A 244 1.66 29.05 -8.81
CA GLY A 244 0.23 29.32 -8.98
C GLY A 244 -0.60 29.14 -7.71
N GLY A 245 -1.81 29.73 -7.72
CA GLY A 245 -2.79 29.61 -6.64
C GLY A 245 -2.36 30.34 -5.36
N THR A 246 -2.77 29.80 -4.21
CA THR A 246 -2.52 30.40 -2.90
C THR A 246 -1.72 29.45 -2.00
N LEU A 247 -0.73 29.99 -1.29
CA LEU A 247 -0.07 29.33 -0.16
C LEU A 247 -0.40 30.11 1.10
N VAL A 248 -0.94 29.44 2.11
CA VAL A 248 -1.23 30.01 3.43
C VAL A 248 -0.31 29.35 4.44
N ALA A 249 0.53 30.12 5.13
CA ALA A 249 1.26 29.66 6.30
C ALA A 249 0.56 30.20 7.55
N THR A 250 0.03 29.32 8.40
CA THR A 250 -0.82 29.69 9.54
C THR A 250 -0.11 29.54 10.88
N ASN A 251 1.07 28.93 10.90
CA ASN A 251 1.79 28.67 12.13
C ASN A 251 2.24 30.00 12.77
N VAL A 252 1.73 30.29 13.97
CA VAL A 252 2.08 31.43 14.83
C VAL A 252 2.75 30.92 16.08
#